data_AF-L0FVQ4-F1
#
_entry.id   AF-L0FVQ4-F1
#
_cell.length_a   1.000
_cell.length_b   1.000
_cell.length_c   1.000
_cell.angle_alpha   90.00
_cell.angle_beta   90.00
_cell.angle_gamma   90.00
#
_symmetry.space_group_name_H-M   'P 1'
#
loop_
_entity.id
_entity.type
_entity.pdbx_description
1 polymer ?
#
loop_
_entity_poly.entity_id
_entity_poly.type
_entity_poly.pdbx_seq_one_letter_code
_entity_poly.pdbx_strand_id
1 'polypeptide(L)'
;MRQLIAYHLATILPMMIIMQLFMFDYIGWYNFTGMFMLYFFVYRPIMDYKRLKSKGLVDRKAFLKSWGFVRFKFVDELMFKK
;
A
#
# COMPACT_ATOMS: atom_id res chain seq x y z
N MET A 1 10.21 15.80 5.87
CA MET A 1 9.11 16.57 5.23
C MET A 1 8.89 16.16 3.78
N ARG A 2 9.76 16.52 2.81
CA ARG A 2 9.54 16.21 1.36
C ARG A 2 9.38 14.71 1.06
N GLN A 3 10.20 13.86 1.67
CA GLN A 3 10.12 12.40 1.47
C GLN A 3 8.83 11.79 2.06
N LEU A 4 8.31 12.39 3.13
CA LEU A 4 7.08 11.96 3.80
C LEU A 4 5.85 12.28 2.94
N ILE A 5 5.82 13.50 2.39
CA ILE A 5 4.78 13.93 1.44
C ILE A 5 4.82 13.04 0.19
N ALA A 6 6.00 12.77 -0.36
CA ALA A 6 6.14 11.88 -1.50
C ALA A 6 5.66 10.45 -1.20
N TYR A 7 5.94 9.93 0.01
CA TYR A 7 5.42 8.64 0.45
C TYR A 7 3.89 8.65 0.50
N HIS A 8 3.28 9.62 1.18
CA HIS A 8 1.82 9.72 1.28
C HIS A 8 1.15 9.92 -0.07
N LEU A 9 1.69 10.79 -0.93
CA LEU A 9 1.19 10.97 -2.30
C LEU A 9 1.25 9.65 -3.08
N ALA A 10 2.37 8.94 -3.06
CA ALA A 10 2.47 7.64 -3.73
C ALA A 10 1.51 6.58 -3.12
N THR A 11 1.18 6.69 -1.83
CA THR A 11 0.22 5.78 -1.18
C THR A 11 -1.24 6.11 -1.51
N ILE A 12 -1.56 7.39 -1.68
CA ILE A 12 -2.95 7.85 -1.82
C ILE A 12 -3.34 7.98 -3.30
N LEU A 13 -2.38 8.30 -4.17
CA LEU A 13 -2.62 8.54 -5.60
C LEU A 13 -3.38 7.40 -6.30
N PRO A 14 -3.03 6.10 -6.12
CA PRO A 14 -3.80 5.02 -6.75
C PRO A 14 -5.25 4.98 -6.28
N MET A 15 -5.49 5.28 -5.01
CA MET A 15 -6.84 5.32 -4.43
C MET A 15 -7.64 6.52 -4.93
N MET A 16 -6.98 7.68 -5.09
CA MET A 16 -7.60 8.86 -5.71
C MET A 16 -8.02 8.57 -7.15
N ILE A 17 -7.18 7.87 -7.93
CA ILE A 17 -7.50 7.49 -9.31
C ILE A 17 -8.73 6.57 -9.34
N ILE A 18 -8.74 5.50 -8.52
CA ILE A 18 -9.88 4.57 -8.43
C ILE A 18 -11.16 5.33 -8.03
N MET A 19 -11.05 6.27 -7.08
CA MET A 19 -12.18 7.07 -6.62
C MET A 19 -12.70 8.04 -7.69
N GLN A 20 -11.81 8.67 -8.46
CA GLN A 20 -12.21 9.52 -9.60
C GLN A 20 -12.91 8.72 -10.69
N LEU A 21 -12.39 7.53 -11.04
CA LEU A 21 -13.03 6.65 -12.02
C LEU A 21 -14.46 6.28 -11.59
N PHE A 22 -14.68 6.07 -10.29
CA PHE A 22 -16.00 5.80 -9.74
C PHE A 22 -16.90 7.05 -9.74
N MET A 23 -16.39 8.22 -9.34
CA MET A 23 -17.16 9.47 -9.31
C MET A 23 -17.64 9.95 -10.68
N PHE A 24 -16.89 9.66 -11.75
CA PHE A 24 -17.27 9.99 -13.13
C PHE A 24 -17.97 8.82 -13.84
N ASP A 25 -18.48 7.83 -13.10
CA ASP A 25 -19.23 6.68 -13.60
C ASP A 25 -18.51 5.82 -14.66
N TYR A 26 -17.17 5.90 -14.74
CA TYR A 26 -16.37 5.04 -15.62
C TYR A 26 -16.33 3.58 -15.14
N ILE A 27 -16.52 3.35 -13.83
CA ILE A 27 -16.55 2.02 -13.23
C ILE A 27 -17.75 1.89 -12.28
N GLY A 28 -18.40 0.73 -12.29
CA GLY A 28 -19.47 0.41 -11.34
C GLY A 28 -18.96 0.00 -9.96
N TRP A 29 -19.88 -0.11 -9.00
CA TRP A 29 -19.59 -0.44 -7.59
C TRP A 29 -18.76 -1.73 -7.39
N TYR A 30 -19.06 -2.78 -8.15
CA TYR A 30 -18.31 -4.05 -8.07
C TYR A 30 -16.84 -3.87 -8.49
N ASN A 31 -16.59 -3.12 -9.57
CA ASN A 31 -15.24 -2.84 -10.06
C ASN A 31 -14.49 -1.93 -9.10
N PHE A 32 -15.14 -0.89 -8.57
CA PHE A 32 -14.57 -0.02 -7.55
C PHE A 32 -14.12 -0.82 -6.32
N THR A 33 -15.03 -1.61 -5.76
CA THR A 33 -14.76 -2.41 -4.56
C THR A 33 -13.66 -3.45 -4.81
N GLY A 34 -13.68 -4.11 -5.97
CA GLY A 34 -12.65 -5.06 -6.36
C GLY A 34 -11.26 -4.42 -6.47
N MET A 35 -11.16 -3.29 -7.16
CA MET A 35 -9.91 -2.54 -7.30
C MET A 35 -9.41 -2.00 -5.96
N PHE A 36 -10.31 -1.48 -5.12
CA PHE A 36 -10.01 -1.02 -3.77
C PHE A 36 -9.41 -2.14 -2.91
N MET A 37 -10.07 -3.31 -2.88
CA MET A 37 -9.62 -4.46 -2.10
C MET A 37 -8.28 -5.00 -2.62
N LEU A 38 -8.12 -5.13 -3.94
CA LEU A 38 -6.85 -5.56 -4.53
C LEU A 38 -5.71 -4.60 -4.19
N TYR A 39 -5.96 -3.29 -4.25
CA TYR A 39 -4.95 -2.32 -3.88
C TYR A 39 -4.57 -2.46 -2.40
N PHE A 40 -5.55 -2.46 -1.49
CA PHE A 40 -5.32 -2.37 -0.06
C PHE A 40 -4.75 -3.65 0.56
N PHE A 41 -5.24 -4.82 0.11
CA PHE A 41 -4.90 -6.12 0.68
C PHE A 41 -3.86 -6.90 -0.12
N VAL A 42 -3.58 -6.55 -1.37
CA VAL A 42 -2.61 -7.29 -2.20
C VAL A 42 -1.45 -6.40 -2.62
N TYR A 43 -1.72 -5.38 -3.43
CA TYR A 43 -0.66 -4.55 -4.00
C TYR A 43 0.13 -3.82 -2.91
N ARG A 44 -0.57 -3.12 -2.01
CA ARG A 44 0.06 -2.31 -0.97
C ARG A 44 0.91 -3.16 -0.01
N PRO A 45 0.41 -4.29 0.54
CA PRO A 45 1.22 -5.15 1.42
C PRO A 45 2.45 -5.70 0.73
N ILE A 46 2.34 -6.11 -0.54
CA ILE A 46 3.46 -6.64 -1.32
C ILE A 46 4.53 -5.55 -1.55
N MET A 47 4.12 -4.34 -1.92
CA MET A 47 5.04 -3.23 -2.14
C MET A 47 5.74 -2.80 -0.86
N ASP A 48 5.01 -2.69 0.25
CA ASP A 48 5.60 -2.37 1.55
C ASP A 48 6.57 -3.48 2.00
N TYR A 49 6.22 -4.75 1.79
CA TYR A 49 7.12 -5.87 2.06
C TYR A 49 8.39 -5.84 1.23
N LYS A 50 8.33 -5.58 -0.08
CA LYS A 50 9.53 -5.46 -0.92
C LYS A 50 10.48 -4.40 -0.38
N ARG A 51 9.93 -3.27 0.09
CA ARG A 51 10.73 -2.18 0.68
C ARG A 51 11.34 -2.59 2.02
N LEU A 52 10.56 -3.19 2.92
CA LEU A 52 11.06 -3.66 4.21
C LEU A 52 12.08 -4.80 4.08
N LYS A 53 11.87 -5.69 3.11
CA LYS A 53 12.82 -6.75 2.77
C LYS A 53 14.14 -6.19 2.26
N SER A 54 14.11 -5.15 1.40
CA SER A 54 15.34 -4.49 0.93
C SER A 54 16.15 -3.83 2.06
N LYS A 55 15.51 -3.56 3.21
CA LYS A 55 16.15 -3.03 4.41
C LYS A 55 16.56 -4.12 5.41
N GLY A 56 16.29 -5.39 5.13
CA GLY A 56 16.53 -6.50 6.06
C GLY A 56 15.59 -6.53 7.28
N LEU A 57 14.52 -5.71 7.29
CA LEU A 57 13.63 -5.56 8.45
C LEU A 57 12.56 -6.66 8.54
N VAL A 58 12.17 -7.21 7.39
CA VAL A 58 11.12 -8.24 7.31
C VAL A 58 11.56 -9.37 6.39
N ASP A 59 11.45 -10.59 6.89
CA ASP A 59 11.62 -11.81 6.10
C ASP A 59 10.28 -12.35 5.56
N ARG A 60 10.35 -13.12 4.47
CA ARG A 60 9.19 -13.70 3.78
C ARG A 60 8.30 -14.50 4.73
N LYS A 61 8.92 -15.26 5.64
CA LYS A 61 8.19 -16.09 6.62
C LYS A 61 7.35 -15.23 7.57
N ALA A 62 7.90 -14.11 8.06
CA ALA A 62 7.19 -13.18 8.93
C ALA A 62 6.07 -12.44 8.19
N PHE A 63 6.31 -12.04 6.93
CA PHE A 63 5.28 -11.43 6.10
C PHE A 63 4.10 -12.35 5.83
N LEU A 64 4.35 -13.60 5.42
CA LEU A 64 3.29 -14.57 5.15
C LEU A 64 2.53 -14.98 6.42
N LYS A 65 3.24 -15.22 7.54
CA LYS A 65 2.60 -15.60 8.82
C LYS A 65 1.64 -14.52 9.33
N SER A 66 1.96 -13.26 9.07
CA SER A 66 1.14 -12.12 9.47
C SER A 66 0.15 -11.66 8.40
N TRP A 67 0.01 -12.38 7.28
CA TRP A 67 -0.83 -11.95 6.15
C TRP A 67 -0.52 -10.51 5.68
N GLY A 68 0.75 -10.12 5.78
CA GLY A 68 1.22 -8.79 5.40
C GLY A 68 0.96 -7.67 6.41
N PHE A 69 0.33 -7.95 7.55
CA PHE A 69 0.13 -6.97 8.62
C PHE A 69 1.43 -6.64 9.38
N VAL A 70 2.49 -7.44 9.27
CA VAL A 70 3.81 -7.14 9.88
C VAL A 70 4.36 -5.77 9.47
N ARG A 71 3.97 -5.26 8.30
CA ARG A 71 4.36 -3.92 7.81
C ARG A 71 3.99 -2.80 8.76
N PHE A 72 2.91 -2.96 9.53
CA PHE A 72 2.42 -1.93 10.45
C PHE A 72 3.36 -1.71 11.63
N LYS A 73 4.22 -2.68 11.95
CA LYS A 73 5.28 -2.53 12.95
C LYS A 73 6.43 -1.65 12.47
N PHE A 74 6.54 -1.44 11.15
CA PHE A 74 7.65 -0.73 10.52
C PHE A 74 7.18 0.50 9.74
N VAL A 75 6.11 1.13 10.23
CA VAL A 75 5.47 2.29 9.60
C VAL A 75 6.44 3.47 9.54
N ASP A 76 7.24 3.65 10.59
CA ASP A 76 8.27 4.71 10.62
C ASP A 76 9.38 4.45 9.60
N GLU A 77 9.84 3.22 9.44
CA GLU A 77 10.89 2.86 8.48
C GLU A 77 10.37 2.95 7.03
N LEU A 78 9.08 2.69 6.82
CA LEU A 78 8.40 2.90 5.55
C LEU A 78 8.25 4.40 5.22
N MET A 79 7.93 5.23 6.21
CA MET A 79 7.66 6.67 6.03
C MET A 79 8.93 7.53 5.98
N PHE A 80 9.90 7.26 6.83
CA PHE A 80 11.07 8.12 7.02
C PHE A 80 12.32 7.66 6.28
N LYS A 81 12.25 6.52 5.55
CA LYS A 81 13.38 5.92 4.82
C LYS A 81 14.62 5.63 5.66
N LYS A 82 14.60 5.85 6.98
CA LYS A 82 15.66 5.52 7.92
C LYS A 82 15.96 4.02 7.96
#